data_AF-A0A8S3U8P5-F1
#
_entry.id   AF-A0A8S3U8P5-F1
#
_cell.length_a   1.000
_cell.length_b   1.000
_cell.length_c   1.000
_cell.angle_alpha   90.00
_cell.angle_beta   90.00
_cell.angle_gamma   90.00
#
_symmetry.space_group_name_H-M   'P 1'
#
loop_
_entity.id
_entity.type
_entity.pdbx_description
1 polymer ?
#
loop_
_entity_poly.entity_id
_entity_poly.type
_entity_poly.pdbx_seq_one_letter_code
_entity_poly.pdbx_strand_id
1 'polypeptide(L)'
;MFKKRRIEKKKNRKKAQRSSSVKEGTTYQQEVEVNVNDCNIIQQIPSSLTLSNTDKYLVFDLETTSLSRNSDITQLAAASGLNVFQRYIMPRCDISNEASKITGISFCHATNKMYLNGREVETCTIQQGLLDFLDFFKLNELPILVGHNITNFDMMVLENRLKEFSMFSAFIASVKGFIDTLKLSKRVFPKADVDNYKQQTLVKKVLGIEYAAHNAKDDVLSLSELFSQKLQSRCVEDDLHHVNFNSCKLSLKPLVDKKNY
;
A
#
# COMPACT_ATOMS: atom_id res chain seq x y z
N MET A 1 -2.88 48.73 -55.51
CA MET A 1 -3.93 48.79 -54.46
C MET A 1 -3.75 47.67 -53.41
N PHE A 2 -2.59 47.58 -52.71
CA PHE A 2 -2.32 46.52 -51.70
C PHE A 2 -1.55 46.99 -50.44
N LYS A 3 -1.25 48.30 -50.30
CA LYS A 3 -0.51 48.85 -49.13
C LYS A 3 -1.39 49.47 -48.03
N LYS A 4 -2.70 49.69 -48.24
CA LYS A 4 -3.59 50.31 -47.23
C LYS A 4 -4.26 49.31 -46.25
N ARG A 5 -4.54 48.06 -46.65
CA ARG A 5 -5.18 47.04 -45.78
C ARG A 5 -4.27 46.46 -44.67
N ARG A 6 -2.95 46.56 -44.79
CA ARG A 6 -1.99 45.99 -43.82
C ARG A 6 -1.72 46.91 -42.62
N ILE A 7 -1.94 48.22 -42.79
CA ILE A 7 -1.78 49.24 -41.74
C ILE A 7 -3.01 49.27 -40.82
N GLU A 8 -4.20 49.03 -41.37
CA GLU A 8 -5.47 49.00 -40.64
C GLU A 8 -5.58 47.82 -39.66
N LYS A 9 -5.13 46.62 -40.08
CA LYS A 9 -5.06 45.43 -39.20
C LYS A 9 -4.01 45.57 -38.07
N LYS A 10 -2.95 46.36 -38.25
CA LYS A 10 -1.96 46.66 -37.19
C LYS A 10 -2.48 47.69 -36.18
N LYS A 11 -3.35 48.63 -36.57
CA LYS A 11 -3.98 49.61 -35.67
C LYS A 11 -5.05 48.97 -34.77
N ASN A 12 -5.83 48.01 -35.28
CA ASN A 12 -6.88 47.35 -34.49
C ASN A 12 -6.33 46.34 -33.46
N ARG A 13 -5.22 45.65 -33.74
CA ARG A 13 -4.52 44.81 -32.73
C ARG A 13 -3.93 45.62 -31.57
N LYS A 14 -3.41 46.83 -31.84
CA LYS A 14 -2.87 47.73 -30.81
C LYS A 14 -3.95 48.41 -29.96
N LYS A 15 -5.21 48.42 -30.40
CA LYS A 15 -6.34 48.98 -29.65
C LYS A 15 -7.03 47.93 -28.75
N ALA A 16 -7.02 46.66 -29.15
CA ALA A 16 -7.54 45.55 -28.33
C ALA A 16 -6.60 45.13 -27.18
N GLN A 17 -5.29 45.38 -27.29
CA GLN A 17 -4.32 45.16 -26.20
C GLN A 17 -4.28 46.28 -25.15
N ARG A 18 -5.18 47.28 -25.25
CA ARG A 18 -5.17 48.48 -24.40
C ARG A 18 -6.33 48.56 -23.41
N SER A 19 -7.11 47.49 -23.24
CA SER A 19 -8.21 47.40 -22.28
C SER A 19 -8.27 46.02 -21.64
N SER A 20 -7.36 45.78 -20.69
CA SER A 20 -7.56 44.95 -19.49
C SER A 20 -6.27 44.97 -18.68
N SER A 21 -6.13 46.04 -17.91
CA SER A 21 -5.17 46.13 -16.81
C SER A 21 -5.70 45.34 -15.61
N VAL A 22 -4.97 44.33 -15.16
CA VAL A 22 -4.90 43.97 -13.73
C VAL A 22 -3.43 43.71 -13.41
N LYS A 23 -2.96 44.40 -12.37
CA LYS A 23 -1.61 44.40 -11.78
C LYS A 23 -1.36 43.03 -11.13
N GLU A 24 -0.15 42.46 -11.06
CA GLU A 24 0.94 42.81 -10.14
C GLU A 24 2.10 41.81 -10.34
N GLY A 25 3.35 42.23 -10.06
CA GLY A 25 4.47 41.31 -9.75
C GLY A 25 5.63 41.25 -10.75
N THR A 26 6.57 42.21 -10.65
CA THR A 26 8.00 42.05 -11.04
C THR A 26 8.60 40.85 -10.31
N THR A 27 9.36 39.95 -10.95
CA THR A 27 10.81 40.11 -11.19
C THR A 27 11.29 38.94 -12.06
N TYR A 28 11.78 39.21 -13.27
CA TYR A 28 12.64 38.29 -14.00
C TYR A 28 14.09 38.71 -13.75
N GLN A 29 14.88 37.84 -13.12
CA GLN A 29 16.35 37.94 -13.15
C GLN A 29 16.95 36.70 -13.81
N GLN A 30 17.77 37.01 -14.81
CA GLN A 30 18.89 36.32 -15.46
C GLN A 30 19.14 34.83 -15.21
N GLU A 31 19.12 34.09 -16.33
CA GLU A 31 20.00 32.97 -16.72
C GLU A 31 20.60 32.13 -15.58
N VAL A 32 19.86 31.09 -15.19
CA VAL A 32 20.48 29.88 -14.64
C VAL A 32 20.77 28.96 -15.82
N GLU A 33 22.05 28.83 -16.19
CA GLU A 33 22.51 27.73 -17.05
C GLU A 33 22.14 26.42 -16.36
N VAL A 34 21.15 25.72 -16.91
CA VAL A 34 20.83 24.37 -16.49
C VAL A 34 21.89 23.45 -17.08
N ASN A 35 22.79 22.95 -16.23
CA ASN A 35 23.73 21.90 -16.60
C ASN A 35 22.92 20.66 -17.04
N VAL A 36 22.92 20.38 -18.35
CA VAL A 36 22.10 19.34 -18.99
C VAL A 36 22.51 17.92 -18.55
N ASN A 37 23.55 17.78 -17.73
CA ASN A 37 24.03 16.48 -17.24
C ASN A 37 23.32 15.95 -15.97
N ASP A 38 22.43 16.71 -15.33
CA ASP A 38 21.67 16.25 -14.14
C ASP A 38 20.20 15.86 -14.45
N CYS A 39 19.78 15.85 -15.71
CA CYS A 39 18.42 15.49 -16.12
C CYS A 39 18.33 14.06 -16.70
N ASN A 40 18.77 13.06 -15.94
CA ASN A 40 18.55 11.64 -16.29
C ASN A 40 17.59 10.90 -15.34
N ILE A 41 16.76 11.62 -14.59
CA ILE A 41 15.58 11.01 -13.96
C ILE A 41 14.33 11.66 -14.56
N ILE A 42 14.06 11.36 -15.83
CA ILE A 42 12.66 11.28 -16.25
C ILE A 42 12.11 10.10 -15.45
N GLN A 43 11.47 10.37 -14.30
CA GLN A 43 10.60 9.37 -13.68
C GLN A 43 9.60 8.99 -14.77
N GLN A 44 9.74 7.80 -15.34
CA GLN A 44 8.69 7.22 -16.17
C GLN A 44 7.40 7.32 -15.35
N ILE A 45 6.41 8.03 -15.90
CA ILE A 45 5.06 8.01 -15.35
C ILE A 45 4.71 6.52 -15.25
N PRO A 46 4.43 6.00 -14.04
CA PRO A 46 4.09 4.59 -13.90
C PRO A 46 2.97 4.28 -14.88
N SER A 47 3.16 3.28 -15.73
CA SER A 47 2.10 2.81 -16.62
C SER A 47 0.85 2.55 -15.76
N SER A 48 -0.32 2.92 -16.30
CA SER A 48 -1.59 2.66 -15.62
C SER A 48 -1.67 1.16 -15.32
N LEU A 49 -1.88 0.79 -14.06
CA LEU A 49 -2.12 -0.59 -13.70
C LEU A 49 -3.50 -0.98 -14.21
N THR A 50 -3.59 -2.10 -14.92
CA THR A 50 -4.86 -2.65 -15.41
C THR A 50 -5.13 -3.97 -14.72
N LEU A 51 -6.40 -4.28 -14.45
CA LEU A 51 -6.81 -5.59 -13.95
C LEU A 51 -7.04 -6.55 -15.13
N SER A 52 -6.60 -7.79 -14.97
CA SER A 52 -6.82 -8.89 -15.91
C SER A 52 -7.55 -10.04 -15.22
N ASN A 53 -8.39 -10.77 -15.96
CA ASN A 53 -9.01 -12.00 -15.47
C ASN A 53 -7.99 -13.13 -15.19
N THR A 54 -6.76 -13.00 -15.68
CA THR A 54 -5.66 -13.94 -15.42
C THR A 54 -4.83 -13.57 -14.20
N ASP A 55 -5.09 -12.42 -13.57
CA ASP A 55 -4.33 -11.96 -12.42
C ASP A 55 -4.42 -12.95 -11.27
N LYS A 56 -3.28 -13.18 -10.61
CA LYS A 56 -3.19 -13.97 -9.39
C LYS A 56 -3.22 -13.05 -8.20
N TYR A 57 -3.91 -13.49 -7.15
CA TYR A 57 -4.01 -12.74 -5.91
C TYR A 57 -3.26 -13.49 -4.81
N LEU A 58 -2.57 -12.71 -3.98
CA LEU A 58 -1.88 -13.20 -2.81
C LEU A 58 -2.35 -12.37 -1.62
N VAL A 59 -3.09 -13.01 -0.73
CA VAL A 59 -3.59 -12.38 0.49
C VAL A 59 -2.50 -12.49 1.56
N PHE A 60 -2.17 -11.42 2.27
CA PHE A 60 -1.23 -11.49 3.38
C PHE A 60 -1.68 -10.61 4.55
N ASP A 61 -1.17 -10.95 5.74
CA ASP A 61 -1.44 -10.25 7.00
C ASP A 61 -0.22 -10.35 7.94
N LEU A 62 -0.06 -9.35 8.81
CA LEU A 62 1.01 -9.27 9.80
C LEU A 62 0.46 -9.17 11.23
N GLU A 63 0.99 -10.03 12.11
CA GLU A 63 1.01 -9.69 13.53
C GLU A 63 2.31 -8.97 13.88
N THR A 64 2.24 -8.02 14.81
CA THR A 64 3.37 -7.13 15.15
C THR A 64 3.50 -6.90 16.64
N THR A 65 4.64 -6.39 17.07
CA THR A 65 4.89 -6.08 18.49
C THR A 65 4.05 -4.92 19.02
N SER A 66 3.53 -4.04 18.16
CA SER A 66 2.65 -2.91 18.50
C SER A 66 2.02 -2.29 17.25
N LEU A 67 1.09 -1.34 17.44
CA LEU A 67 0.46 -0.58 16.35
C LEU A 67 1.38 0.47 15.67
N SER A 68 2.67 0.50 15.99
CA SER A 68 3.64 1.35 15.32
C SER A 68 3.87 0.89 13.87
N ARG A 69 4.29 1.78 12.97
CA ARG A 69 4.72 1.37 11.62
C ARG A 69 6.17 0.86 11.58
N ASN A 70 6.89 1.07 12.69
CA ASN A 70 8.27 0.61 12.85
C ASN A 70 8.36 -0.64 13.73
N SER A 71 7.23 -1.20 14.20
CA SER A 71 7.21 -2.41 15.03
C SER A 71 7.82 -3.61 14.31
N ASP A 72 8.28 -4.56 15.12
CA ASP A 72 8.75 -5.84 14.59
C ASP A 72 7.56 -6.72 14.23
N ILE A 73 7.74 -7.51 13.18
CA ILE A 73 6.77 -8.53 12.77
C ILE A 73 6.96 -9.74 13.69
N THR A 74 5.86 -10.24 14.25
CA THR A 74 5.85 -11.43 15.13
C THR A 74 5.24 -12.64 14.43
N GLN A 75 4.32 -12.42 13.48
CA GLN A 75 3.81 -13.44 12.58
C GLN A 75 3.62 -12.83 11.19
N LEU A 76 4.02 -13.56 10.16
CA LEU A 76 3.79 -13.22 8.76
C LEU A 76 3.09 -14.41 8.11
N ALA A 77 1.93 -14.19 7.52
CA ALA A 77 1.19 -15.22 6.81
C ALA A 77 0.73 -14.74 5.43
N ALA A 78 0.56 -15.69 4.51
CA ALA A 78 -0.03 -15.43 3.22
C ALA A 78 -0.73 -16.64 2.62
N ALA A 79 -1.69 -16.38 1.74
CA ALA A 79 -2.43 -17.39 1.00
C ALA A 79 -2.52 -17.02 -0.48
N SER A 80 -2.33 -18.02 -1.35
CA SER A 80 -2.57 -17.89 -2.79
C SER A 80 -3.22 -19.18 -3.31
N GLY A 81 -4.52 -19.09 -3.60
CA GLY A 81 -5.35 -20.27 -3.84
C GLY A 81 -5.32 -21.21 -2.64
N LEU A 82 -4.89 -22.46 -2.87
CA LEU A 82 -4.76 -23.50 -1.83
C LEU A 82 -3.42 -23.47 -1.10
N ASN A 83 -2.44 -22.70 -1.59
CA ASN A 83 -1.12 -22.62 -0.97
C ASN A 83 -1.15 -21.62 0.18
N VAL A 84 -0.59 -22.02 1.33
CA VAL A 84 -0.54 -21.21 2.54
C VAL A 84 0.89 -21.14 3.04
N PHE A 85 1.35 -19.93 3.33
CA PHE A 85 2.62 -19.61 3.94
C PHE A 85 2.40 -19.03 5.33
N GLN A 86 3.25 -19.43 6.30
CA GLN A 86 3.34 -18.75 7.58
C GLN A 86 4.74 -18.87 8.19
N ARG A 87 5.14 -17.84 8.93
CA ARG A 87 6.30 -17.81 9.82
C ARG A 87 5.98 -17.04 11.09
N TYR A 88 6.43 -17.57 12.22
CA TYR A 88 6.62 -16.78 13.42
C TYR A 88 8.03 -16.19 13.39
N ILE A 89 8.14 -14.90 13.68
CA ILE A 89 9.38 -14.14 13.56
C ILE A 89 9.78 -13.68 14.95
N MET A 90 11.03 -13.97 15.32
CA MET A 90 11.59 -13.55 16.61
C MET A 90 11.68 -12.01 16.66
N PRO A 91 10.99 -11.34 17.60
CA PRO A 91 11.04 -9.90 17.73
C PRO A 91 12.35 -9.48 18.41
N ARG A 92 12.84 -8.30 18.05
CA ARG A 92 14.05 -7.69 18.62
C ARG A 92 13.72 -6.74 19.77
N CYS A 93 12.43 -6.46 19.98
CA CYS A 93 11.90 -5.67 21.07
C CYS A 93 10.76 -6.40 21.78
N ASP A 94 10.39 -5.92 22.97
CA ASP A 94 9.27 -6.46 23.72
C ASP A 94 7.96 -6.32 22.92
N ILE A 95 7.13 -7.36 22.99
CA ILE A 95 5.75 -7.33 22.49
C ILE A 95 4.92 -6.54 23.50
N SER A 96 4.17 -5.52 23.06
CA SER A 96 3.32 -4.75 23.97
C SER A 96 2.26 -5.64 24.62
N ASN A 97 1.84 -5.29 25.83
CA ASN A 97 0.81 -6.05 26.55
C ASN A 97 -0.50 -6.15 25.74
N GLU A 98 -0.86 -5.08 25.03
CA GLU A 98 -2.04 -5.04 24.16
C GLU A 98 -1.87 -5.99 22.97
N ALA A 99 -0.73 -5.95 22.29
CA ALA A 99 -0.44 -6.85 21.16
C ALA A 99 -0.44 -8.31 21.61
N SER A 100 0.21 -8.62 22.72
CA SER A 100 0.26 -9.98 23.28
C SER A 100 -1.12 -10.48 23.70
N LYS A 101 -1.94 -9.64 24.33
CA LYS A 101 -3.31 -9.99 24.73
C LYS A 101 -4.22 -10.28 23.55
N ILE A 102 -4.07 -9.52 22.46
CA ILE A 102 -4.91 -9.63 21.27
C ILE A 102 -4.52 -10.84 20.44
N THR A 103 -3.21 -11.03 20.19
CA THR A 103 -2.69 -12.09 19.31
C THR A 103 -2.43 -13.42 20.02
N GLY A 104 -2.33 -13.39 21.34
CA GLY A 104 -1.84 -14.52 22.14
C GLY A 104 -0.35 -14.79 21.98
N ILE A 105 0.39 -13.95 21.24
CA ILE A 105 1.83 -14.13 20.99
C ILE A 105 2.63 -13.53 22.16
N SER A 106 3.60 -14.28 22.65
CA SER A 106 4.56 -13.83 23.66
C SER A 106 5.97 -14.32 23.35
N PHE A 107 6.99 -13.59 23.84
CA PHE A 107 8.39 -13.93 23.62
C PHE A 107 9.18 -13.88 24.92
N CYS A 108 9.99 -14.91 25.17
CA CYS A 108 10.85 -15.01 26.35
C CYS A 108 12.31 -14.73 25.96
N HIS A 109 12.78 -13.50 26.19
CA HIS A 109 14.16 -13.09 25.87
C HIS A 109 15.25 -13.92 26.58
N ALA A 110 14.96 -14.47 27.76
CA ALA A 110 15.92 -15.31 28.49
C ALA A 110 16.16 -16.68 27.82
N THR A 111 15.16 -17.20 27.10
CA THR A 111 15.24 -18.52 26.44
C THR A 111 15.25 -18.43 24.91
N ASN A 112 15.05 -17.25 24.35
CA ASN A 112 14.83 -17.01 22.92
C ASN A 112 13.69 -17.86 22.32
N LYS A 113 12.62 -18.07 23.10
CA LYS A 113 11.45 -18.85 22.69
C LYS A 113 10.22 -17.98 22.53
N MET A 114 9.46 -18.25 21.47
CA MET A 114 8.16 -17.62 21.22
C MET A 114 7.03 -18.61 21.51
N TYR A 115 5.91 -18.09 21.97
CA TYR A 115 4.73 -18.88 22.30
C TYR A 115 3.49 -18.24 21.70
N LEU A 116 2.59 -19.08 21.17
CA LEU A 116 1.22 -18.73 20.83
C LEU A 116 0.29 -19.36 21.88
N ASN A 117 -0.44 -18.55 22.64
CA ASN A 117 -1.37 -19.01 23.67
C ASN A 117 -0.71 -20.00 24.65
N GLY A 118 0.54 -19.70 25.04
CA GLY A 118 1.34 -20.53 25.96
C GLY A 118 1.98 -21.78 25.34
N ARG A 119 1.79 -22.04 24.04
CA ARG A 119 2.44 -23.16 23.32
C ARG A 119 3.61 -22.65 22.51
N GLU A 120 4.77 -23.28 22.69
CA GLU A 120 5.99 -22.92 21.94
C GLU A 120 5.76 -23.09 20.43
N VAL A 121 6.24 -22.12 19.65
CA VAL A 121 6.18 -22.14 18.18
C VAL A 121 7.58 -22.04 17.60
N GLU A 122 7.81 -22.69 16.46
CA GLU A 122 9.05 -22.56 15.71
C GLU A 122 9.15 -21.15 15.13
N THR A 123 10.32 -20.53 15.28
CA THR A 123 10.58 -19.16 14.82
C THR A 123 11.75 -19.09 13.85
N CYS A 124 11.78 -18.01 13.07
CA CYS A 124 12.93 -17.61 12.27
C CYS A 124 13.33 -16.17 12.56
N THR A 125 14.46 -15.74 11.98
CA THR A 125 14.85 -14.32 11.99
C THR A 125 13.98 -13.52 11.01
N ILE A 126 13.86 -12.21 11.21
CA ILE A 126 13.12 -11.34 10.28
C ILE A 126 13.66 -11.44 8.85
N GLN A 127 14.98 -11.51 8.66
CA GLN A 127 15.57 -11.64 7.33
C GLN A 127 15.16 -12.95 6.65
N GLN A 128 15.20 -14.07 7.36
CA GLN A 128 14.76 -15.36 6.83
C GLN A 128 13.26 -15.35 6.53
N GLY A 129 12.43 -14.81 7.42
CA GLY A 129 10.99 -14.70 7.20
C GLY A 129 10.63 -13.89 5.95
N LEU A 130 11.35 -12.79 5.69
CA LEU A 130 11.17 -12.00 4.47
C LEU A 130 11.66 -12.74 3.22
N LEU A 131 12.77 -13.47 3.29
CA LEU A 131 13.28 -14.28 2.17
C LEU A 131 12.28 -15.37 1.80
N ASP A 132 11.81 -16.13 2.79
CA ASP A 132 10.81 -17.17 2.58
C ASP A 132 9.51 -16.61 2.01
N PHE A 133 9.13 -15.39 2.42
CA PHE A 133 7.95 -14.70 1.89
C PHE A 133 8.11 -14.30 0.43
N LEU A 134 9.26 -13.76 0.03
CA LEU A 134 9.54 -13.48 -1.38
C LEU A 134 9.64 -14.75 -2.22
N ASP A 135 10.18 -15.83 -1.66
CA ASP A 135 10.22 -17.14 -2.31
C ASP A 135 8.81 -17.70 -2.54
N PHE A 136 7.87 -17.45 -1.61
CA PHE A 136 6.47 -17.82 -1.79
C PHE A 136 5.82 -17.13 -3.01
N PHE A 137 6.31 -15.96 -3.41
CA PHE A 137 5.78 -15.26 -4.60
C PHE A 137 6.14 -15.97 -5.89
N LYS A 138 7.24 -16.73 -5.93
CA LYS A 138 7.69 -17.46 -7.13
C LYS A 138 6.68 -18.50 -7.62
N LEU A 139 5.71 -18.88 -6.78
CA LEU A 139 4.57 -19.72 -7.15
C LEU A 139 3.59 -19.01 -8.10
N ASN A 140 3.67 -17.68 -8.23
CA ASN A 140 2.76 -16.84 -8.98
C ASN A 140 3.54 -15.86 -9.87
N GLU A 141 3.18 -15.77 -11.14
CA GLU A 141 3.71 -14.74 -12.03
C GLU A 141 3.14 -13.38 -11.62
N LEU A 142 3.91 -12.61 -10.84
CA LEU A 142 3.64 -11.21 -10.49
C LEU A 142 2.26 -10.99 -9.82
N PRO A 143 1.98 -11.58 -8.64
CA PRO A 143 0.67 -11.47 -8.00
C PRO A 143 0.30 -10.04 -7.61
N ILE A 144 -1.01 -9.80 -7.49
CA ILE A 144 -1.58 -8.64 -6.80
C ILE A 144 -1.71 -8.99 -5.32
N LEU A 145 -1.09 -8.18 -4.46
CA LEU A 145 -1.21 -8.33 -3.03
C LEU A 145 -2.58 -7.86 -2.55
N VAL A 146 -3.16 -8.56 -1.58
CA VAL A 146 -4.47 -8.24 -1.02
C VAL A 146 -4.34 -8.27 0.50
N GLY A 147 -4.89 -7.27 1.17
CA GLY A 147 -4.91 -7.21 2.63
C GLY A 147 -6.00 -6.27 3.12
N HIS A 148 -6.26 -6.28 4.42
CA HIS A 148 -7.34 -5.49 5.01
C HIS A 148 -6.77 -4.29 5.76
N ASN A 149 -7.08 -3.05 5.32
CA ASN A 149 -6.41 -1.83 5.79
C ASN A 149 -4.90 -1.80 5.49
N ILE A 150 -4.48 -2.61 4.52
CA ILE A 150 -3.09 -2.88 4.16
C ILE A 150 -2.29 -1.62 3.83
N THR A 151 -2.96 -0.59 3.26
CA THR A 151 -2.32 0.66 2.85
C THR A 151 -1.76 1.41 4.05
N ASN A 152 -2.42 1.33 5.21
CA ASN A 152 -2.13 2.19 6.35
C ASN A 152 -1.23 1.52 7.39
N PHE A 153 -1.11 0.18 7.35
CA PHE A 153 -0.42 -0.60 8.36
C PHE A 153 0.55 -1.61 7.75
N ASP A 154 0.07 -2.74 7.24
CA ASP A 154 0.90 -3.89 6.84
C ASP A 154 1.95 -3.53 5.80
N MET A 155 1.57 -2.80 4.75
CA MET A 155 2.52 -2.35 3.73
C MET A 155 3.59 -1.42 4.32
N MET A 156 3.27 -0.61 5.33
CA MET A 156 4.23 0.30 5.95
C MET A 156 5.25 -0.46 6.79
N VAL A 157 4.78 -1.41 7.60
CA VAL A 157 5.65 -2.28 8.41
C VAL A 157 6.53 -3.13 7.49
N LEU A 158 5.93 -3.78 6.49
CA LEU A 158 6.64 -4.62 5.53
C LEU A 158 7.68 -3.82 4.73
N GLU A 159 7.33 -2.64 4.20
CA GLU A 159 8.27 -1.76 3.48
C GLU A 159 9.47 -1.38 4.34
N ASN A 160 9.24 -1.01 5.61
CA ASN A 160 10.32 -0.67 6.54
C ASN A 160 11.26 -1.85 6.77
N ARG A 161 10.72 -3.05 6.98
CA ARG A 161 11.52 -4.28 7.17
C ARG A 161 12.24 -4.68 5.89
N LEU A 162 11.61 -4.60 4.72
CA LEU A 162 12.25 -4.91 3.45
C LEU A 162 13.39 -3.94 3.11
N LYS A 163 13.21 -2.64 3.38
CA LYS A 163 14.26 -1.63 3.17
C LYS A 163 15.47 -1.87 4.07
N GLU A 164 15.22 -2.24 5.33
CA GLU A 164 16.26 -2.56 6.30
C GLU A 164 17.22 -3.65 5.80
N PHE A 165 16.70 -4.67 5.09
CA PHE A 165 17.50 -5.75 4.51
C PHE A 165 17.82 -5.58 3.02
N SER A 166 17.60 -4.39 2.44
CA SER A 166 17.83 -4.10 1.01
C SER A 166 17.03 -5.02 0.05
N MET A 167 15.88 -5.51 0.49
CA MET A 167 15.00 -6.43 -0.26
C MET A 167 13.82 -5.73 -0.94
N PHE A 168 13.63 -4.43 -0.71
CA PHE A 168 12.46 -3.71 -1.21
C PHE A 168 12.37 -3.64 -2.74
N SER A 169 13.50 -3.49 -3.44
CA SER A 169 13.51 -3.51 -4.90
C SER A 169 13.10 -4.87 -5.48
N ALA A 170 13.57 -5.97 -4.87
CA ALA A 170 13.17 -7.33 -5.26
C ALA A 170 11.68 -7.58 -4.99
N PHE A 171 11.16 -7.06 -3.88
CA PHE A 171 9.73 -7.08 -3.58
C PHE A 171 8.90 -6.33 -4.64
N ILE A 172 9.26 -5.09 -4.99
CA ILE A 172 8.54 -4.33 -6.02
C ILE A 172 8.55 -5.08 -7.36
N ALA A 173 9.68 -5.69 -7.73
CA ALA A 173 9.81 -6.42 -8.98
C ALA A 173 9.01 -7.74 -9.01
N SER A 174 8.55 -8.23 -7.87
CA SER A 174 7.85 -9.52 -7.75
C SER A 174 6.34 -9.41 -7.57
N VAL A 175 5.78 -8.20 -7.55
CA VAL A 175 4.34 -7.98 -7.41
C VAL A 175 3.82 -6.94 -8.41
N LYS A 176 2.56 -7.10 -8.82
CA LYS A 176 1.91 -6.18 -9.78
C LYS A 176 1.43 -4.90 -9.09
N GLY A 177 1.08 -5.00 -7.81
CA GLY A 177 0.49 -3.94 -7.02
C GLY A 177 -0.22 -4.52 -5.81
N PHE A 178 -1.05 -3.71 -5.15
CA PHE A 178 -1.86 -4.16 -4.02
C PHE A 178 -3.29 -3.59 -4.04
N ILE A 179 -4.20 -4.31 -3.40
CA ILE A 179 -5.59 -3.93 -3.16
C ILE A 179 -5.85 -3.88 -1.66
N ASP A 180 -6.44 -2.77 -1.21
CA ASP A 180 -6.87 -2.59 0.18
C ASP A 180 -8.36 -2.94 0.33
N THR A 181 -8.61 -4.12 0.90
CA THR A 181 -9.98 -4.64 1.01
C THR A 181 -10.86 -3.85 1.98
N LEU A 182 -10.30 -3.02 2.88
CA LEU A 182 -11.10 -2.14 3.72
C LEU A 182 -11.77 -1.05 2.88
N LYS A 183 -11.02 -0.45 1.95
CA LYS A 183 -11.56 0.57 1.03
C LYS A 183 -12.55 -0.06 0.06
N LEU A 184 -12.20 -1.21 -0.50
CA LEU A 184 -13.07 -1.97 -1.40
C LEU A 184 -14.39 -2.37 -0.71
N SER A 185 -14.32 -2.87 0.53
CA SER A 185 -15.52 -3.25 1.30
C SER A 185 -16.45 -2.08 1.58
N LYS A 186 -15.91 -0.88 1.86
CA LYS A 186 -16.72 0.35 2.03
C LYS A 186 -17.45 0.77 0.76
N ARG A 187 -16.92 0.43 -0.41
CA ARG A 187 -17.54 0.69 -1.71
C ARG A 187 -18.59 -0.37 -2.06
N VAL A 188 -18.32 -1.63 -1.74
CA VAL A 188 -19.17 -2.77 -2.12
C VAL A 188 -20.34 -2.97 -1.17
N PHE A 189 -20.14 -2.81 0.14
CA PHE A 189 -21.16 -3.06 1.14
C PHE A 189 -21.71 -1.74 1.70
N PRO A 190 -23.04 -1.52 1.67
CA PRO A 190 -23.64 -0.36 2.31
C PRO A 190 -23.42 -0.36 3.82
N LYS A 191 -23.18 0.83 4.40
CA LYS A 191 -22.97 0.98 5.84
C LYS A 191 -24.16 0.50 6.69
N ALA A 192 -25.37 0.56 6.14
CA ALA A 192 -26.59 0.10 6.79
C ALA A 192 -26.64 -1.44 6.97
N ASP A 193 -25.87 -2.19 6.16
CA ASP A 193 -25.91 -3.65 6.15
C ASP A 193 -24.81 -4.27 7.03
N VAL A 194 -23.85 -3.47 7.50
CA VAL A 194 -22.69 -3.93 8.29
C VAL A 194 -22.44 -3.04 9.52
N ASP A 195 -22.22 -3.66 10.67
CA ASP A 195 -22.02 -2.93 11.95
C ASP A 195 -20.75 -2.08 11.93
N ASN A 196 -19.68 -2.61 11.34
CA ASN A 196 -18.42 -1.94 11.06
C ASN A 196 -17.69 -2.71 9.94
N TYR A 197 -16.61 -2.12 9.43
CA TYR A 197 -15.83 -2.72 8.35
C TYR A 197 -14.58 -3.44 8.84
N LYS A 198 -14.52 -3.89 10.10
CA LYS A 198 -13.42 -4.78 10.52
C LYS A 198 -13.56 -6.12 9.78
N GLN A 199 -12.45 -6.74 9.43
CA GLN A 199 -12.42 -8.03 8.74
C GLN A 199 -13.32 -9.08 9.39
N GLN A 200 -13.15 -9.32 10.69
CA GLN A 200 -13.96 -10.30 11.44
C GLN A 200 -15.47 -10.02 11.33
N THR A 201 -15.88 -8.74 11.41
CA THR A 201 -17.28 -8.33 11.26
C THR A 201 -17.78 -8.64 9.85
N LEU A 202 -16.99 -8.33 8.81
CA LEU A 202 -17.35 -8.56 7.42
C LEU A 202 -17.45 -10.06 7.10
N VAL A 203 -16.47 -10.85 7.54
CA VAL A 203 -16.49 -12.32 7.37
C VAL A 203 -17.72 -12.91 8.04
N LYS A 204 -18.00 -12.55 9.30
CA LYS A 204 -19.19 -13.01 10.02
C LYS A 204 -20.49 -12.60 9.34
N LYS A 205 -20.61 -11.34 8.95
CA LYS A 205 -21.87 -10.80 8.41
C LYS A 205 -22.15 -11.27 6.98
N VAL A 206 -21.12 -11.38 6.16
CA VAL A 206 -21.25 -11.63 4.71
C VAL A 206 -21.11 -13.12 4.37
N LEU A 207 -20.26 -13.86 5.10
CA LEU A 207 -20.06 -15.30 4.89
C LEU A 207 -20.74 -16.17 5.95
N GLY A 208 -21.12 -15.61 7.11
CA GLY A 208 -21.66 -16.40 8.22
C GLY A 208 -20.58 -17.20 8.98
N ILE A 209 -19.30 -16.84 8.81
CA ILE A 209 -18.15 -17.56 9.38
C ILE A 209 -17.60 -16.80 10.59
N GLU A 210 -17.34 -17.51 11.67
CA GLU A 210 -16.53 -17.03 12.79
C GLU A 210 -15.20 -17.76 12.81
N TYR A 211 -14.12 -17.05 13.15
CA TYR A 211 -12.77 -17.59 13.21
C TYR A 211 -11.96 -16.91 14.31
N ALA A 212 -10.80 -17.47 14.63
CA ALA A 212 -9.84 -16.91 15.56
C ALA A 212 -9.13 -15.70 14.91
N ALA A 213 -9.75 -14.53 14.98
CA ALA A 213 -9.13 -13.28 14.55
C ALA A 213 -7.89 -12.97 15.41
N HIS A 214 -6.95 -12.22 14.83
CA HIS A 214 -5.64 -11.91 15.43
C HIS A 214 -4.69 -13.11 15.46
N ASN A 215 -4.81 -13.93 14.42
CA ASN A 215 -3.82 -14.91 14.02
C ASN A 215 -3.66 -14.73 12.52
N ALA A 216 -2.49 -14.24 12.08
CA ALA A 216 -2.27 -13.88 10.69
C ALA A 216 -2.66 -15.00 9.71
N LYS A 217 -2.47 -16.28 10.06
CA LYS A 217 -2.88 -17.40 9.19
C LYS A 217 -4.39 -17.51 9.05
N ASP A 218 -5.14 -17.44 10.15
CA ASP A 218 -6.60 -17.55 10.12
C ASP A 218 -7.23 -16.29 9.50
N ASP A 219 -6.61 -15.13 9.72
CA ASP A 219 -6.95 -13.86 9.08
C ASP A 219 -6.77 -13.92 7.55
N VAL A 220 -5.64 -14.40 7.03
CA VAL A 220 -5.46 -14.49 5.55
C VAL A 220 -6.39 -15.50 4.90
N LEU A 221 -6.70 -16.62 5.57
CA LEU A 221 -7.63 -17.63 5.03
C LEU A 221 -9.04 -17.06 4.96
N SER A 222 -9.51 -16.45 6.05
CA SER A 222 -10.83 -15.84 6.12
C SER A 222 -10.97 -14.66 5.15
N LEU A 223 -9.92 -13.84 5.01
CA LEU A 223 -9.89 -12.74 4.06
C LEU A 223 -9.87 -13.24 2.60
N SER A 224 -9.13 -14.31 2.31
CA SER A 224 -9.09 -14.94 0.98
C SER A 224 -10.45 -15.44 0.54
N GLU A 225 -11.20 -16.05 1.47
CA GLU A 225 -12.56 -16.49 1.21
C GLU A 225 -13.52 -15.31 0.97
N LEU A 226 -13.47 -14.28 1.82
CA LEU A 226 -14.27 -13.06 1.65
C LEU A 226 -13.94 -12.37 0.32
N PHE A 227 -12.66 -12.26 0.00
CA PHE A 227 -12.21 -11.60 -1.21
C PHE A 227 -12.69 -12.35 -2.45
N SER A 228 -12.39 -13.64 -2.56
CA SER A 228 -12.75 -14.46 -3.73
C SER A 228 -14.25 -14.55 -3.96
N GLN A 229 -15.05 -14.74 -2.90
CA GLN A 229 -16.50 -14.94 -3.06
C GLN A 229 -17.28 -13.63 -3.26
N LYS A 230 -16.82 -12.51 -2.70
CA LYS A 230 -17.67 -11.30 -2.56
C LYS A 230 -17.06 -10.03 -3.10
N LEU A 231 -15.73 -9.91 -3.17
CA LEU A 231 -15.06 -8.65 -3.49
C LEU A 231 -14.32 -8.67 -4.84
N GLN A 232 -13.69 -9.79 -5.22
CA GLN A 232 -12.83 -9.88 -6.40
C GLN A 232 -13.55 -9.49 -7.68
N SER A 233 -14.78 -9.98 -7.89
CA SER A 233 -15.61 -9.63 -9.06
C SER A 233 -16.11 -8.18 -9.06
N ARG A 234 -15.89 -7.44 -7.98
CA ARG A 234 -16.26 -6.02 -7.82
C ARG A 234 -15.08 -5.08 -7.95
N CYS A 235 -13.84 -5.60 -8.02
CA CYS A 235 -12.64 -4.78 -8.18
C CYS A 235 -12.68 -3.96 -9.47
N VAL A 236 -12.22 -2.72 -9.38
CA VAL A 236 -11.98 -1.82 -10.52
C VAL A 236 -10.52 -1.35 -10.50
N GLU A 237 -10.04 -0.77 -11.60
CA GLU A 237 -8.64 -0.33 -11.71
C GLU A 237 -8.24 0.66 -10.59
N ASP A 238 -9.16 1.51 -10.14
CA ASP A 238 -8.92 2.45 -9.03
C ASP A 238 -8.64 1.78 -7.68
N ASP A 239 -9.01 0.51 -7.50
CA ASP A 239 -8.69 -0.24 -6.28
C ASP A 239 -7.25 -0.79 -6.30
N LEU A 240 -6.62 -0.86 -7.48
CA LEU A 240 -5.27 -1.41 -7.66
C LEU A 240 -4.23 -0.29 -7.54
N HIS A 241 -3.35 -0.42 -6.55
CA HIS A 241 -2.34 0.58 -6.24
C HIS A 241 -0.93 0.05 -6.51
N HIS A 242 -0.08 0.92 -7.06
CA HIS A 242 1.36 0.67 -7.15
C HIS A 242 1.97 0.53 -5.76
N VAL A 243 2.96 -0.35 -5.58
CA VAL A 243 3.69 -0.48 -4.29
C VAL A 243 4.31 0.85 -3.85
N ASN A 244 4.77 1.66 -4.81
CA ASN A 244 5.32 3.00 -4.55
C ASN A 244 4.28 4.05 -4.10
N PHE A 245 2.98 3.70 -4.06
CA PHE A 245 1.90 4.60 -3.66
C PHE A 245 2.16 5.25 -2.31
N ASN A 246 2.73 4.52 -1.34
CA ASN A 246 3.00 5.03 0.00
C ASN A 246 4.11 6.10 0.00
N SER A 247 5.19 5.84 -0.75
CA SER A 247 6.26 6.81 -0.96
C SER A 247 5.73 8.09 -1.63
N CYS A 248 4.84 7.96 -2.61
CA CYS A 248 4.17 9.10 -3.24
C CYS A 248 3.22 9.84 -2.28
N LYS A 249 2.42 9.13 -1.47
CA LYS A 249 1.49 9.73 -0.52
C LYS A 249 2.22 10.55 0.55
N LEU A 250 3.36 10.05 1.03
CA LEU A 250 4.18 10.76 2.02
C LEU A 250 4.87 11.98 1.42
N SER A 251 5.41 11.89 0.20
CA SER A 251 6.06 13.04 -0.46
C SER A 251 5.08 14.15 -0.86
N LEU A 252 3.82 13.80 -1.14
CA LEU A 252 2.77 14.75 -1.49
C LEU A 252 2.07 15.37 -0.28
N LYS A 253 2.15 14.74 0.91
CA LYS A 253 1.48 15.23 2.12
C LYS A 253 1.81 16.70 2.47
N PRO A 254 3.07 17.15 2.44
CA PRO A 254 3.41 18.56 2.66
C PRO A 254 2.82 19.53 1.64
N LEU A 255 2.47 19.06 0.44
CA LEU A 255 1.86 19.88 -0.61
C LEU A 255 0.35 19.99 -0.45
N VAL A 256 -0.31 18.95 0.04
CA VAL A 256 -1.74 18.95 0.37
C VAL A 256 -2.01 19.82 1.60
N ASP A 257 -1.14 19.73 2.62
CA ASP A 257 -1.27 20.52 3.85
C ASP A 257 -1.05 22.03 3.61
N LYS A 258 -0.32 22.40 2.55
CA LYS A 258 -0.14 23.80 2.11
C LYS A 258 -1.33 24.39 1.35
N LYS A 259 -2.30 23.58 0.90
CA LYS A 259 -3.49 24.04 0.16
C LYS A 259 -4.68 24.43 1.06
N ASN A 260 -4.55 24.24 2.37
CA ASN A 260 -5.58 24.53 3.37
C ASN A 260 -5.32 25.82 4.18
N TYR A 261 -4.56 26.77 3.62
CA TYR A 261 -4.39 28.12 4.14
C TYR A 261 -4.73 29.16 3.07
#